data_AF-A0A9P6WSA1-F1
#
_entry.id   AF-A0A9P6WSA1-F1
#
_cell.length_a   1.000
_cell.length_b   1.000
_cell.length_c   1.000
_cell.angle_alpha   90.00
_cell.angle_beta   90.00
_cell.angle_gamma   90.00
#
_symmetry.space_group_name_H-M   'P 1'
#
loop_
_entity.id
_entity.type
_entity.pdbx_description
1 polymer ?
#
loop_
_entity_poly.entity_id
_entity_poly.type
_entity_poly.pdbx_seq_one_letter_code
_entity_poly.pdbx_strand_id
1 'polypeptide(L)'
;MWALRARYHDKRSAHALRDADLARSLTLDPQCSDALRVRTTALYDAGEQQEAWRLLRDARQRAPSHFGLMMSEAYLLINDRRLEDAIATIRAWPMCIRAGAAARRWTTWRWRHWATRH
;
A
#
# COMPACT_ATOMS: atom_id res chain seq x y z
N MET A 1 9.05 9.51 8.21
CA MET A 1 10.48 9.19 8.41
C MET A 1 10.69 7.70 8.73
N TRP A 2 9.98 7.10 9.69
CA TRP A 2 10.17 5.68 10.09
C TRP A 2 9.95 4.64 8.98
N ALA A 3 8.85 4.69 8.23
CA ALA A 3 8.60 3.73 7.14
C ALA A 3 9.67 3.74 6.03
N LEU A 4 10.25 4.91 5.73
CA LEU A 4 11.34 5.03 4.77
C LEU A 4 12.63 4.40 5.30
N ARG A 5 12.92 4.59 6.60
CA ARG A 5 14.06 3.97 7.26
C ARG A 5 13.89 2.45 7.37
N ALA A 6 12.69 1.97 7.70
CA ALA A 6 12.36 0.55 7.64
C ALA A 6 12.65 -0.04 6.26
N ARG A 7 12.21 0.61 5.18
CA ARG A 7 12.53 0.17 3.80
C ARG A 7 14.05 0.14 3.53
N TYR A 8 14.78 1.12 4.05
CA TYR A 8 16.23 1.15 3.89
C TYR A 8 16.91 -0.03 4.59
N HIS A 9 16.53 -0.32 5.84
CA HIS A 9 17.07 -1.45 6.60
C HIS A 9 16.65 -2.80 6.01
N ASP A 10 15.43 -2.91 5.47
CA ASP A 10 14.96 -4.09 4.76
C ASP A 10 15.85 -4.45 3.56
N LYS A 11 16.19 -3.45 2.73
CA LYS A 11 17.14 -3.63 1.60
C LYS A 11 18.56 -4.02 2.01
N ARG A 12 18.91 -3.82 3.28
CA ARG A 12 20.22 -4.16 3.87
C ARG A 12 20.17 -5.48 4.65
N SER A 13 19.05 -6.19 4.63
CA SER A 13 18.78 -7.38 5.45
C SER A 13 18.96 -7.13 6.96
N ALA A 14 18.84 -5.87 7.40
CA ALA A 14 18.92 -5.49 8.80
C ALA A 14 17.53 -5.65 9.46
N HIS A 15 17.06 -6.90 9.57
CA HIS A 15 15.68 -7.23 9.95
C HIS A 15 15.25 -6.64 11.30
N ALA A 16 16.11 -6.70 12.32
CA ALA A 16 15.79 -6.14 13.64
C ALA A 16 15.55 -4.61 13.61
N LEU A 17 16.38 -3.86 12.87
CA LEU A 17 16.22 -2.41 12.72
C LEU A 17 14.99 -2.07 11.88
N ARG A 18 14.75 -2.83 10.81
CA ARG A 18 13.52 -2.72 10.01
C ARG A 18 12.30 -2.90 10.91
N ASP A 19 12.24 -3.96 11.71
CA ASP A 19 11.06 -4.29 12.51
C ASP A 19 10.82 -3.26 13.62
N ALA A 20 11.88 -2.74 14.24
CA ALA A 20 11.78 -1.62 15.17
C ALA A 20 11.18 -0.36 14.51
N ASP A 21 11.64 -0.02 13.31
CA ASP A 21 11.11 1.13 12.56
C ASP A 21 9.67 0.93 12.10
N LEU A 22 9.30 -0.30 11.71
CA LEU A 22 7.93 -0.65 11.37
C LEU A 22 7.01 -0.52 12.59
N ALA A 23 7.43 -1.04 13.74
CA ALA A 23 6.67 -0.91 14.98
C ALA A 23 6.42 0.56 15.32
N ARG A 24 7.46 1.41 15.22
CA ARG A 24 7.30 2.85 15.43
C ARG A 24 6.36 3.50 14.41
N SER A 25 6.49 3.16 13.13
CA SER A 25 5.63 3.71 12.09
C SER A 25 4.16 3.32 12.29
N LEU A 26 3.90 2.06 12.62
CA LEU A 26 2.55 1.52 12.79
C LEU A 26 1.92 1.92 14.14
N THR A 27 2.72 2.26 15.14
CA THR A 27 2.20 2.87 16.39
C THR A 27 1.67 4.28 16.12
N LEU A 28 2.35 5.06 15.29
CA LEU A 28 1.94 6.42 14.94
C LEU A 28 0.78 6.44 13.94
N ASP A 29 0.83 5.55 12.96
CA ASP A 29 -0.22 5.36 11.97
C ASP A 29 -0.35 3.87 11.64
N PRO A 30 -1.34 3.18 12.25
CA PRO A 30 -1.60 1.76 12.01
C PRO A 30 -1.91 1.43 10.55
N GLN A 31 -2.26 2.43 9.73
CA GLN A 31 -2.65 2.31 8.34
C GLN A 31 -1.61 2.89 7.37
N CYS A 32 -0.40 3.15 7.87
CA CYS A 32 0.69 3.70 7.08
C CYS A 32 1.01 2.75 5.92
N SER A 33 0.57 3.13 4.71
CA SER A 33 0.68 2.28 3.51
C SER A 33 2.13 1.93 3.17
N ASP A 34 3.08 2.84 3.44
CA ASP A 34 4.51 2.58 3.24
C ASP A 34 5.09 1.57 4.23
N ALA A 35 4.62 1.56 5.48
CA ALA A 35 5.03 0.58 6.48
C ALA A 35 4.38 -0.78 6.21
N LEU A 36 3.08 -0.80 5.89
CA LEU A 36 2.34 -1.99 5.51
C LEU A 36 2.94 -2.67 4.27
N ARG A 37 3.42 -1.88 3.30
CA ARG A 37 4.18 -2.39 2.14
C ARG A 37 5.42 -3.18 2.55
N VAL A 38 6.29 -2.61 3.39
CA VAL A 38 7.52 -3.30 3.84
C VAL A 38 7.16 -4.54 4.66
N ARG A 39 6.21 -4.41 5.59
CA ARG A 39 5.75 -5.54 6.41
C ARG A 39 5.20 -6.69 5.58
N THR A 40 4.43 -6.38 4.52
CA THR A 40 3.89 -7.38 3.60
C THR A 40 5.00 -8.17 2.93
N THR A 41 5.97 -7.48 2.31
CA THR A 41 7.10 -8.15 1.65
C THR A 41 7.93 -8.95 2.65
N ALA A 42 8.22 -8.39 3.83
CA ALA A 42 8.95 -9.07 4.88
C ALA A 42 8.26 -10.36 5.38
N LEU A 43 6.93 -10.35 5.54
CA LEU A 43 6.15 -11.54 5.91
C LEU A 43 6.20 -12.59 4.81
N TYR A 44 6.05 -12.18 3.56
CA TYR A 44 6.11 -13.08 2.42
C TYR A 44 7.47 -13.76 2.31
N ASP A 45 8.55 -12.99 2.43
CA ASP A 45 9.93 -13.47 2.36
C ASP A 45 10.28 -14.40 3.54
N ALA A 46 9.61 -14.23 4.69
CA ALA A 46 9.72 -15.11 5.85
C ALA A 46 8.91 -16.42 5.70
N GLY A 47 8.17 -16.61 4.60
CA GLY A 47 7.32 -17.77 4.37
C GLY A 47 5.89 -17.64 4.89
N GLU A 48 5.55 -16.51 5.52
CA GLU A 48 4.21 -16.22 6.07
C GLU A 48 3.27 -15.69 4.96
N GLN A 49 3.17 -16.44 3.85
CA GLN A 49 2.53 -15.98 2.61
C GLN A 49 1.05 -15.64 2.80
N GLN A 50 0.30 -16.44 3.57
CA GLN A 50 -1.13 -16.21 3.81
C GLN A 50 -1.37 -14.91 4.54
N GLU A 51 -0.57 -14.62 5.57
CA GLU A 51 -0.67 -13.39 6.36
C GLU A 51 -0.23 -12.18 5.54
N ALA A 52 0.83 -12.30 4.73
CA ALA A 52 1.24 -11.26 3.80
C ALA A 52 0.11 -10.89 2.82
N TRP A 53 -0.53 -11.89 2.21
CA TRP A 53 -1.65 -11.69 1.30
C TRP A 53 -2.86 -11.05 1.97
N ARG A 54 -3.19 -11.48 3.20
CA ARG A 54 -4.27 -10.89 3.99
C ARG A 54 -4.00 -9.41 4.29
N LEU A 55 -2.81 -9.11 4.80
CA LEU A 55 -2.38 -7.75 5.13
C LEU A 55 -2.41 -6.83 3.89
N LEU A 56 -1.90 -7.32 2.77
CA LEU A 56 -1.87 -6.58 1.52
C LEU A 56 -3.28 -6.25 1.03
N ARG A 57 -4.19 -7.23 1.05
CA ARG A 57 -5.58 -7.05 0.61
C ARG A 57 -6.27 -5.96 1.42
N ASP A 58 -6.13 -6.02 2.74
CA ASP A 58 -6.72 -5.02 3.64
C ASP A 58 -6.16 -3.61 3.37
N ALA A 59 -4.85 -3.50 3.14
CA ALA A 59 -4.20 -2.24 2.83
C ALA A 59 -4.64 -1.69 1.44
N ARG A 60 -4.75 -2.55 0.43
CA ARG A 60 -5.17 -2.19 -0.94
C ARG A 60 -6.62 -1.73 -1.00
N GLN A 61 -7.51 -2.32 -0.20
CA GLN A 61 -8.91 -1.86 -0.09
C GLN A 61 -8.99 -0.41 0.40
N ARG A 62 -8.13 -0.03 1.34
CA ARG A 62 -8.12 1.31 1.94
C ARG A 62 -7.41 2.33 1.05
N ALA A 63 -6.33 1.90 0.38
CA ALA A 63 -5.50 2.77 -0.45
C ALA A 63 -5.29 2.16 -1.86
N PRO A 64 -6.37 2.06 -2.68
CA PRO A 64 -6.34 1.37 -3.97
C PRO A 64 -5.48 2.07 -5.04
N SER A 65 -5.14 3.34 -4.85
CA SER A 65 -4.22 4.07 -5.72
C SER A 65 -2.78 4.15 -5.19
N HIS A 66 -2.48 3.59 -4.01
CA HIS A 66 -1.14 3.68 -3.43
C HIS A 66 -0.14 2.82 -4.20
N PHE A 67 0.78 3.48 -4.90
CA PHE A 67 1.76 2.84 -5.78
C PHE A 67 2.56 1.75 -5.07
N GLY A 68 3.03 2.04 -3.85
CA GLY A 68 3.85 1.09 -3.11
C GLY A 68 3.12 -0.22 -2.79
N LEU A 69 1.83 -0.18 -2.51
CA LEU A 69 1.06 -1.39 -2.20
C LEU A 69 0.78 -2.20 -3.47
N MET A 70 0.50 -1.53 -4.58
CA MET A 70 0.39 -2.18 -5.89
C MET A 70 1.70 -2.88 -6.28
N MET A 71 2.86 -2.28 -5.99
CA MET A 71 4.15 -2.93 -6.25
C MET A 71 4.37 -4.18 -5.39
N SER A 72 3.95 -4.18 -4.13
CA SER A 72 3.98 -5.40 -3.30
C SER A 72 3.03 -6.47 -3.83
N GLU A 73 1.85 -6.09 -4.34
CA GLU A 73 0.92 -7.03 -4.98
C GLU A 73 1.52 -7.69 -6.21
N ALA A 74 2.10 -6.89 -7.12
CA ALA A 74 2.80 -7.43 -8.29
C ALA A 74 3.98 -8.34 -7.88
N TYR A 75 4.75 -7.95 -6.86
CA TYR A 75 5.85 -8.76 -6.35
C TYR A 75 5.38 -10.13 -5.83
N LEU A 76 4.34 -10.15 -4.99
CA LEU A 76 3.75 -11.40 -4.48
C LEU A 76 3.25 -12.29 -5.64
N LEU A 77 2.50 -11.72 -6.60
CA LEU A 77 2.00 -12.46 -7.77
C LEU A 77 3.12 -13.08 -8.61
N ILE A 78 4.20 -12.34 -8.84
CA ILE A 78 5.35 -12.84 -9.60
C ILE A 78 5.99 -14.04 -8.89
N ASN A 79 6.17 -13.97 -7.58
CA ASN A 79 6.75 -15.06 -6.79
C ASN A 79 5.82 -16.27 -6.69
N ASP A 80 4.50 -16.06 -6.67
CA ASP A 80 3.48 -17.10 -6.76
C ASP A 80 3.28 -17.64 -8.20
N ARG A 81 4.11 -17.23 -9.17
CA ARG A 81 4.04 -17.62 -10.60
C ARG A 81 2.75 -17.18 -11.32
N ARG A 82 2.02 -16.21 -10.78
CA ARG A 82 0.79 -15.63 -11.34
C ARG A 82 1.09 -14.40 -12.18
N LEU A 83 1.83 -14.60 -13.28
CA LEU A 83 2.39 -13.50 -14.07
C LEU A 83 1.33 -12.66 -14.79
N GLU A 84 0.28 -13.29 -15.29
CA GLU A 84 -0.83 -12.62 -15.98
C GLU A 84 -1.56 -11.66 -15.03
N ASP A 85 -1.81 -12.11 -13.80
CA ASP A 85 -2.44 -11.30 -12.75
C ASP A 85 -1.55 -10.11 -12.37
N ALA A 86 -0.22 -10.31 -12.30
CA ALA A 86 0.73 -9.24 -12.01
C ALA A 86 0.70 -8.16 -13.11
N ILE A 87 0.70 -8.57 -14.37
CA ILE A 87 0.62 -7.67 -15.52
C ILE A 87 -0.71 -6.91 -15.52
N ALA A 88 -1.82 -7.60 -15.26
CA ALA A 88 -3.14 -6.99 -15.16
C ALA A 88 -3.19 -5.91 -14.06
N THR A 89 -2.62 -6.22 -12.89
CA THR A 89 -2.53 -5.29 -11.75
C THR A 89 -1.79 -4.00 -12.12
N ILE A 90 -0.63 -4.12 -12.77
CA ILE A 90 0.18 -2.95 -13.19
C ILE A 90 -0.56 -2.15 -14.27
N ARG A 91 -1.18 -2.82 -15.25
CA ARG A 91 -1.93 -2.16 -16.33
C ARG A 91 -3.16 -1.40 -15.84
N ALA A 92 -3.82 -1.87 -14.79
CA ALA A 92 -5.00 -1.23 -14.23
C ALA A 92 -4.68 0.03 -13.41
N TRP A 93 -3.43 0.22 -12.98
CA TRP A 93 -3.05 1.31 -12.06
C TRP A 93 -3.36 2.73 -12.54
N PRO A 94 -3.10 3.13 -13.81
CA PRO A 94 -3.49 4.44 -14.31
C PRO A 94 -4.99 4.71 -14.19
N MET A 95 -5.83 3.66 -14.29
CA MET A 95 -7.27 3.77 -14.10
C MET A 95 -7.63 4.06 -12.64
N CYS A 96 -6.96 3.41 -11.68
CA CYS A 96 -7.14 3.67 -10.25
C CYS A 96 -6.75 5.11 -9.85
N ILE A 97 -5.67 5.66 -10.43
CA ILE A 97 -5.27 7.06 -10.22
C ILE A 97 -6.36 8.01 -10.74
N ARG A 98 -6.85 7.76 -11.97
CA ARG A 98 -7.87 8.59 -12.63
C ARG A 98 -9.20 8.56 -11.89
N ALA A 99 -9.64 7.38 -11.43
CA ALA A 99 -10.85 7.21 -10.64
C ALA A 99 -10.77 7.95 -9.28
N GLY A 100 -9.63 7.85 -8.59
CA GLY A 100 -9.40 8.60 -7.35
C GLY A 100 -9.35 10.12 -7.54
N ALA A 101 -8.83 10.60 -8.68
CA ALA A 101 -8.84 12.01 -9.04
C ALA A 101 -10.26 12.53 -9.39
N ALA A 102 -11.11 11.69 -9.98
CA ALA A 102 -12.50 12.03 -10.24
C ALA A 102 -13.29 12.14 -8.92
N ALA A 103 -13.18 11.16 -8.02
CA ALA A 103 -13.88 11.15 -6.73
C ALA A 103 -13.58 12.40 -5.87
N ARG A 104 -12.34 12.89 -5.88
CA ARG A 104 -11.93 14.13 -5.18
C ARG A 104 -12.54 15.42 -5.77
N ARG A 105 -12.95 15.43 -7.04
CA ARG A 105 -13.64 16.57 -7.64
C ARG A 105 -15.12 16.63 -7.22
N TRP A 106 -15.77 15.49 -6.98
CA TRP A 106 -17.16 15.48 -6.54
C TRP A 106 -17.34 15.97 -5.10
N THR A 107 -16.33 15.75 -4.24
CA THR A 107 -16.35 16.26 -2.86
C THR A 107 -16.17 17.77 -2.78
N THR A 108 -15.41 18.41 -3.69
CA THR A 108 -15.24 19.87 -3.67
C THR A 108 -16.43 20.65 -4.24
N TRP A 109 -17.25 20.03 -5.10
CA TRP A 109 -18.50 20.63 -5.58
C TRP A 109 -19.64 20.59 -4.56
N ARG A 110 -19.71 19.55 -3.71
CA ARG A 110 -20.79 19.39 -2.73
C ARG A 110 -20.73 20.43 -1.60
N TRP A 111 -19.55 20.94 -1.26
CA TRP A 111 -19.39 22.01 -0.26
C TRP A 111 -19.66 23.42 -0.79
N ARG A 112 -19.48 23.68 -2.10
CA ARG A 112 -19.78 25.00 -2.68
C ARG A 112 -21.27 25.26 -2.92
N HIS A 113 -22.07 24.21 -3.12
CA HIS A 113 -23.52 24.35 -3.34
C HIS A 113 -24.37 24.45 -2.06
N TRP A 114 -23.79 24.15 -0.88
CA TRP A 114 -24.47 24.33 0.41
C TRP A 114 -24.28 25.72 1.02
N ALA A 115 -23.34 26.52 0.52
CA ALA A 115 -23.03 27.86 1.05
C ALA A 115 -23.77 29.02 0.34
N THR A 116 -24.63 28.73 -0.63
CA THR A 116 -25.39 29.75 -1.41
C THR A 116 -26.91 29.64 -1.24
N ARG A 117 -27.39 28.92 -0.23
CA ARG A 117 -28.80 28.94 0.19
C ARG A 117 -28.91 29.37 1.66
N HIS A 118 -28.65 30.64 1.93
CA HIS A 118 -29.19 31.37 3.07
C HIS A 118 -29.48 32.80 2.62
#